data_AF-A0A1X9VKU2-F1
#
_entry.id   AF-A0A1X9VKU2-F1
#
_cell.length_a   1.000
_cell.length_b   1.000
_cell.length_c   1.000
_cell.angle_alpha   90.00
_cell.angle_beta   90.00
_cell.angle_gamma   90.00
#
_symmetry.space_group_name_H-M   'P 1'
#
loop_
_entity.id
_entity.type
_entity.pdbx_description
1 polymer ?
#
loop_
_entity_poly.entity_id
_entity_poly.type
_entity_poly.pdbx_seq_one_letter_code
_entity_poly.pdbx_strand_id
1 'polypeptide(L)'
;GWTARYGGLWDAYREMSDPSSGRLLMQELPALPPFCQVCHVPCVMPRIDAPETRIFDHEGKRYAVCSEGCDWIFKLNPTIYTGCANWWERFDGMDLADVILALGYVRPDGKTLMGQPHLNADRM
;
A
#
# COMPACT_ATOMS: atom_id res chain seq x y z
N GLY A 1 12.18 8.97 -19.56
CA GLY A 1 10.73 9.25 -19.69
C GLY A 1 9.93 8.29 -18.83
N TRP A 2 8.61 8.31 -18.91
CA TRP A 2 7.72 7.44 -18.12
C TRP A 2 7.99 5.95 -18.40
N THR A 3 8.03 5.54 -19.67
CA THR A 3 8.21 4.14 -20.08
C THR A 3 9.48 3.51 -19.52
N ALA A 4 10.61 4.22 -19.57
CA ALA A 4 11.89 3.74 -19.05
C ALA A 4 11.89 3.51 -17.53
N ARG A 5 10.93 4.08 -16.80
CA ARG A 5 10.86 4.00 -15.33
C ARG A 5 9.73 3.10 -14.83
N TYR A 6 8.61 3.07 -15.53
CA TYR A 6 7.41 2.35 -15.09
C TYR A 6 6.98 1.23 -16.04
N GLY A 7 7.50 1.17 -17.27
CA GLY A 7 7.07 0.21 -18.29
C GLY A 7 7.21 -1.24 -17.82
N GLY A 8 8.41 -1.61 -17.34
CA GLY A 8 8.66 -2.98 -16.87
C GLY A 8 7.77 -3.41 -15.70
N LEU A 9 7.42 -2.49 -14.79
CA LEU A 9 6.47 -2.76 -13.71
C LEU A 9 5.09 -3.12 -14.26
N TRP A 10 4.59 -2.34 -15.23
CA TRP A 10 3.27 -2.56 -15.81
C TRP A 10 3.21 -3.77 -16.75
N ASP A 11 4.32 -4.08 -17.43
CA ASP A 11 4.43 -5.31 -18.23
C ASP A 11 4.35 -6.55 -17.33
N ALA A 12 5.10 -6.57 -16.22
CA ALA A 12 5.01 -7.63 -15.23
C ALA A 12 3.62 -7.69 -14.55
N TYR A 13 3.02 -6.53 -14.26
CA TYR A 13 1.67 -6.47 -13.66
C TYR A 13 0.61 -7.08 -14.56
N ARG A 14 0.72 -6.91 -15.89
CA ARG A 14 -0.19 -7.52 -16.85
C ARG A 14 -0.19 -9.04 -16.74
N GLU A 15 0.98 -9.67 -16.58
CA GLU A 15 1.09 -11.12 -16.42
C GLU A 15 0.44 -11.62 -15.13
N MET A 16 0.46 -10.81 -14.06
CA MET A 16 -0.19 -11.12 -12.78
C MET A 16 -1.70 -10.89 -12.77
N SER A 17 -2.27 -10.26 -13.80
CA SER A 17 -3.71 -9.96 -13.84
C SER A 17 -4.60 -11.20 -14.02
N ASP A 18 -4.03 -12.34 -14.43
CA ASP A 18 -4.76 -13.61 -14.51
C ASP A 18 -4.91 -14.23 -13.10
N PRO A 19 -6.14 -14.49 -12.61
CA PRO A 19 -6.35 -15.04 -11.27
C PRO A 19 -5.72 -16.43 -11.06
N SER A 20 -5.52 -17.21 -12.13
CA SER A 20 -4.86 -18.52 -12.06
C SER A 20 -3.36 -18.43 -11.80
N SER A 21 -2.75 -17.24 -11.98
CA SER A 21 -1.35 -17.03 -11.64
C SER A 21 -1.08 -17.17 -10.14
N GLY A 22 -2.09 -16.88 -9.30
CA GLY A 22 -1.96 -16.86 -7.85
C GLY A 22 -0.96 -15.82 -7.33
N ARG A 23 -0.52 -14.87 -8.18
CA ARG A 23 0.50 -13.88 -7.85
C ARG A 23 -0.14 -12.52 -7.61
N LEU A 24 0.28 -11.86 -6.55
CA LEU A 24 -0.09 -10.48 -6.25
C LEU A 24 1.16 -9.61 -6.31
N LEU A 25 1.05 -8.40 -6.87
CA LEU A 25 2.16 -7.44 -6.96
C LEU A 25 2.89 -7.26 -5.61
N MET A 26 2.13 -7.20 -4.51
CA MET A 26 2.68 -7.01 -3.17
C MET A 26 3.59 -8.15 -2.70
N GLN A 27 3.39 -9.37 -3.21
CA GLN A 27 4.24 -10.54 -2.90
C GLN A 27 5.55 -10.52 -3.70
N GLU A 28 5.59 -9.79 -4.83
CA GLU A 28 6.76 -9.68 -5.69
C GLU A 28 7.70 -8.55 -5.28
N LEU A 29 7.27 -7.69 -4.35
CA LEU A 29 8.11 -6.62 -3.81
C LEU A 29 9.07 -7.20 -2.75
N PRO A 30 10.33 -6.75 -2.71
CA PRO A 30 11.29 -7.21 -1.71
C PRO A 30 10.87 -6.83 -0.27
N ALA A 31 10.06 -5.78 -0.14
CA ALA A 31 9.41 -5.38 1.10
C ALA A 31 8.17 -4.54 0.78
N LEU A 32 7.19 -4.57 1.68
CA LEU A 32 6.05 -3.65 1.61
C LEU A 32 6.50 -2.24 2.01
N PRO A 33 6.06 -1.19 1.27
CA PRO A 33 6.42 0.17 1.60
C PRO A 33 5.72 0.60 2.90
N PRO A 34 6.40 1.35 3.78
CA PRO A 34 5.72 1.93 4.93
C PRO A 34 4.67 2.95 4.46
N PHE A 35 3.62 3.12 5.26
CA PHE A 35 2.64 4.18 5.06
C PHE A 35 3.08 5.44 5.80
N CYS A 36 2.94 6.59 5.16
CA CYS A 36 3.21 7.87 5.78
C CYS A 36 2.22 8.13 6.93
N GLN A 37 2.73 8.44 8.12
CA GLN A 37 1.91 8.68 9.30
C GLN A 37 1.02 9.93 9.18
N VAL A 38 1.39 10.86 8.30
CA VAL A 38 0.68 12.14 8.13
C VAL A 38 -0.38 12.06 7.05
N CYS A 39 -0.02 11.60 5.85
CA CYS A 39 -0.92 11.62 4.69
C CYS A 39 -1.54 10.26 4.36
N HIS A 40 -1.10 9.18 5.00
CA HIS A 40 -1.55 7.80 4.75
C HIS A 40 -1.34 7.30 3.31
N VAL A 41 -0.44 7.92 2.55
CA VAL A 41 0.02 7.43 1.24
C VAL A 41 1.25 6.52 1.46
N PRO A 42 1.41 5.43 0.68
CA PRO A 42 2.63 4.65 0.70
C PRO A 42 3.87 5.51 0.39
N CYS A 43 4.94 5.40 1.18
CA CYS A 43 6.15 6.23 1.03
C CYS A 43 6.99 5.94 -0.23
N VAL A 44 6.47 5.10 -1.14
CA VAL A 44 7.03 4.87 -2.48
C VAL A 44 6.37 5.72 -3.57
N MET A 45 5.34 6.49 -3.23
CA MET A 45 4.69 7.38 -4.18
C MET A 45 5.36 8.77 -4.20
N PRO A 46 5.51 9.41 -5.38
CA PRO A 46 5.13 8.93 -6.72
C PRO A 46 6.25 8.15 -7.46
N ARG A 47 7.43 8.00 -6.83
CA ARG A 47 8.64 7.43 -7.46
C ARG A 47 9.01 6.11 -6.78
N ILE A 48 8.43 5.01 -7.24
CA ILE A 48 8.72 3.67 -6.71
C ILE A 48 10.21 3.32 -6.87
N ASP A 49 10.84 3.82 -7.95
CA ASP A 49 12.26 3.63 -8.24
C ASP A 49 13.21 4.52 -7.43
N ALA A 50 12.70 5.55 -6.74
CA ALA A 50 13.48 6.47 -5.91
C ALA A 50 12.62 7.01 -4.76
N PRO A 51 12.24 6.16 -3.79
CA PRO A 51 11.35 6.56 -2.72
C PRO A 51 12.07 7.48 -1.72
N GLU A 52 11.40 8.55 -1.29
CA GLU A 52 11.86 9.38 -0.18
C GLU A 52 11.12 8.97 1.09
N THR A 53 11.74 8.14 1.91
CA THR A 53 11.17 7.73 3.20
C THR A 53 12.08 8.19 4.34
N ARG A 54 11.49 8.84 5.34
CA ARG A 54 12.15 9.17 6.60
C ARG A 54 11.52 8.34 7.69
N ILE A 55 12.34 7.60 8.43
CA ILE A 55 11.91 6.76 9.55
C ILE A 55 12.55 7.31 10.82
N PHE A 56 11.75 7.52 11.86
CA PHE A 56 12.22 8.05 13.14
C PHE A 56 11.44 7.44 14.30
N ASP A 57 12.07 7.46 15.48
CA ASP A 57 11.45 7.05 16.73
C ASP A 57 10.83 8.27 17.43
N HIS A 58 9.60 8.14 17.92
CA HIS A 58 8.91 9.14 18.73
C HIS A 58 8.14 8.41 19.83
N GLU A 59 8.47 8.71 21.10
CA GLU A 59 7.86 8.09 22.28
C GLU A 59 7.89 6.54 22.27
N GLY A 60 9.03 5.97 21.83
CA GLY A 60 9.24 4.52 21.81
C GLY A 60 8.54 3.78 20.66
N LYS A 61 7.88 4.51 19.75
CA LYS A 61 7.29 3.96 18.53
C LYS A 61 7.97 4.53 17.29
N ARG A 62 8.14 3.67 16.29
CA ARG A 62 8.73 4.02 15.00
C ARG A 62 7.67 4.50 14.03
N TYR A 63 7.91 5.66 13.42
CA TYR A 63 7.03 6.25 12.41
C TYR A 63 7.78 6.43 11.10
N ALA A 64 7.02 6.46 10.00
CA ALA A 64 7.52 6.77 8.67
C ALA A 64 6.77 7.96 8.08
N VAL A 65 7.47 8.82 7.35
CA VAL A 65 6.89 9.93 6.57
C VAL A 65 7.51 10.01 5.18
N CYS A 66 6.71 10.41 4.19
CA CYS A 66 7.06 10.36 2.77
C CYS A 66 7.74 11.63 2.22
N SER A 67 7.88 12.68 3.03
CA SER A 67 8.46 13.94 2.59
C SER A 67 8.92 14.79 3.76
N GLU A 68 9.76 15.79 3.49
CA GLU A 68 10.13 16.83 4.46
C GLU A 68 8.91 17.61 4.94
N GLY A 69 7.95 17.87 4.06
CA GLY A 69 6.69 18.52 4.44
C GLY A 69 5.88 17.68 5.43
N CYS A 70 5.78 16.37 5.22
CA CYS A 70 5.12 15.49 6.18
C CYS A 70 5.88 15.39 7.50
N ASP A 71 7.23 15.37 7.48
CA ASP A 71 8.05 15.41 8.69
C ASP A 71 7.81 16.70 9.50
N TRP A 72 7.81 17.85 8.83
CA TRP A 72 7.51 19.14 9.45
C TRP A 72 6.09 19.18 10.06
N ILE A 73 5.08 18.70 9.33
CA ILE A 73 3.70 18.63 9.81
C ILE A 73 3.59 17.73 11.04
N PHE A 74 4.23 16.55 11.02
CA PHE A 74 4.25 15.65 12.17
C PHE A 74 4.82 16.36 13.41
N LYS A 75 5.97 17.03 13.25
CA LYS A 75 6.64 17.75 14.35
C LYS A 75 5.84 18.94 14.86
N LEU A 76 5.03 19.58 14.01
CA LEU A 76 4.18 20.70 14.40
C LEU A 76 3.06 20.25 15.35
N ASN A 77 2.52 19.04 15.17
CA ASN A 77 1.45 18.52 16.02
C ASN A 77 1.50 16.98 16.16
N PRO A 78 2.46 16.44 16.90
CA PRO A 78 2.66 14.99 16.99
C PRO A 78 1.44 14.28 17.57
N THR A 79 0.75 14.87 18.55
CA THR A 79 -0.42 14.28 19.23
C THR A 79 -1.54 13.89 18.26
N ILE A 80 -1.79 14.68 17.20
CA ILE A 80 -2.80 14.34 16.20
C ILE A 80 -2.40 13.10 15.42
N TYR A 81 -1.12 12.99 15.06
CA TYR A 81 -0.63 11.93 14.18
C TYR A 81 -0.28 10.66 14.94
N THR A 82 0.10 10.72 16.21
CA THR A 82 0.35 9.53 17.04
C THR A 82 -0.94 8.82 17.45
N GLY A 83 -2.07 9.53 17.48
CA GLY A 83 -3.39 8.98 17.83
C GLY A 83 -4.05 8.11 16.75
N CYS A 84 -3.50 8.06 15.54
CA CYS A 84 -4.06 7.31 14.41
C CYS A 84 -3.20 6.09 14.06
N ALA A 85 -3.78 4.89 14.02
CA ALA A 85 -3.11 3.73 13.47
C ALA A 85 -3.05 3.82 11.94
N ASN A 86 -1.89 3.53 11.34
CA ASN A 86 -1.79 3.39 9.89
C ASN A 86 -2.31 2.01 9.41
N TRP A 87 -2.36 1.81 8.08
CA TRP A 87 -2.90 0.59 7.49
C TRP A 87 -2.20 -0.69 7.98
N TRP A 88 -0.87 -0.67 8.07
CA TRP A 88 -0.10 -1.83 8.52
C TRP A 88 -0.34 -2.14 9.99
N GLU A 89 -0.41 -1.12 10.83
CA GLU A 89 -0.65 -1.31 12.27
C GLU A 89 -2.04 -1.87 12.56
N ARG A 90 -3.04 -1.46 11.77
CA ARG A 90 -4.42 -1.90 11.96
C ARG A 90 -4.63 -3.37 11.59
N PHE A 91 -3.88 -3.87 10.62
CA PHE A 91 -4.06 -5.22 10.05
C PHE A 91 -2.82 -6.11 10.22
N ASP A 92 -1.93 -5.76 11.15
CA ASP A 92 -0.70 -6.52 11.39
C ASP A 92 -1.03 -7.98 11.75
N GLY A 93 -0.34 -8.92 11.11
CA GLY A 93 -0.54 -10.35 11.29
C GLY A 93 -1.82 -10.95 10.68
N MET A 94 -2.66 -10.15 9.99
CA MET A 94 -3.85 -10.68 9.31
C MET A 94 -3.53 -11.16 7.88
N ASP A 95 -4.21 -12.22 7.44
CA ASP A 95 -4.21 -12.61 6.04
C ASP A 95 -4.98 -11.59 5.19
N LEU A 96 -4.53 -11.34 3.95
CA LEU A 96 -5.15 -10.35 3.08
C LEU A 96 -6.60 -10.70 2.74
N ALA A 97 -6.94 -11.97 2.54
CA ALA A 97 -8.31 -12.39 2.27
C ALA A 97 -9.22 -12.09 3.47
N ASP A 98 -8.73 -12.31 4.69
CA ASP A 98 -9.47 -11.99 5.92
C ASP A 98 -9.69 -10.48 6.06
N VAL A 99 -8.69 -9.66 5.73
CA VAL A 99 -8.85 -8.18 5.71
C VAL A 99 -9.92 -7.76 4.70
N ILE A 100 -9.91 -8.33 3.49
CA ILE A 100 -10.90 -8.05 2.44
C ILE A 100 -12.32 -8.41 2.93
N LEU A 101 -12.48 -9.57 3.54
CA LEU A 101 -13.77 -10.03 4.07
C LEU A 101 -14.25 -9.14 5.23
N ALA A 102 -13.35 -8.80 6.16
CA ALA A 102 -13.66 -7.94 7.31
C ALA A 102 -14.10 -6.52 6.89
N LEU A 103 -13.56 -6.01 5.77
CA LEU A 103 -13.94 -4.72 5.20
C LEU A 103 -15.15 -4.79 4.27
N GLY A 104 -15.66 -5.99 3.98
CA GLY A 104 -16.79 -6.19 3.09
C GLY A 104 -16.46 -5.94 1.62
N TYR A 105 -15.19 -6.15 1.20
CA TYR A 105 -14.71 -5.88 -0.16
C TYR A 105 -14.99 -7.00 -1.18
N VAL A 106 -16.13 -7.66 -1.00
CA VAL A 106 -16.66 -8.73 -1.86
C VAL A 106 -17.99 -8.32 -2.46
N ARG A 107 -18.29 -8.83 -3.65
CA ARG A 107 -19.56 -8.64 -4.35
C ARG A 107 -20.69 -9.42 -3.67
N PRO A 108 -21.97 -9.20 -4.07
CA PRO A 108 -23.11 -9.90 -3.48
C PRO A 108 -23.08 -11.43 -3.59
N ASP A 109 -22.28 -12.00 -4.50
CA ASP A 109 -22.08 -13.45 -4.61
C ASP A 109 -21.20 -14.05 -3.50
N GLY A 110 -20.64 -13.20 -2.63
CA GLY A 110 -19.86 -13.57 -1.46
C GLY A 110 -18.45 -14.09 -1.76
N LYS A 111 -17.99 -14.05 -3.02
CA LYS A 111 -16.68 -14.62 -3.41
C LYS A 111 -15.88 -13.76 -4.37
N THR A 112 -16.53 -12.99 -5.25
CA THR A 112 -15.81 -12.18 -6.22
C THR A 112 -15.39 -10.86 -5.59
N LEU A 113 -14.10 -10.53 -5.72
CA LEU A 113 -13.55 -9.28 -5.18
C LEU A 113 -14.13 -8.05 -5.89
N MET A 114 -14.36 -6.98 -5.14
CA MET A 114 -14.72 -5.68 -5.74
C MET A 114 -13.54 -5.06 -6.49
N GLY A 115 -12.33 -5.10 -5.92
CA GLY A 115 -11.11 -4.70 -6.60
C GLY A 115 -10.64 -5.76 -7.57
N GLN A 116 -10.30 -5.36 -8.80
CA GLN A 116 -9.87 -6.26 -9.87
C GLN A 116 -8.61 -5.68 -10.56
N PRO A 117 -7.64 -6.52 -10.97
CA PRO A 117 -6.41 -6.07 -11.65
C PRO A 117 -6.65 -5.71 -13.12
N HIS A 118 -7.88 -5.86 -13.61
CA HIS A 118 -8.32 -5.50 -14.96
C HIS A 118 -9.79 -5.04 -14.97
N LEU A 119 -10.21 -4.46 -16.09
CA LEU A 119 -11.59 -4.00 -16.30
C LEU A 119 -12.47 -5.00 -17.07
N ASN A 120 -11.91 -6.15 -17.46
CA ASN A 120 -12.67 -7.20 -18.14
C ASN A 120 -13.67 -7.87 -17.18
N ALA A 121 -14.87 -8.18 -17.67
CA ALA A 121 -15.91 -8.85 -16.90
C ALA A 121 -15.68 -10.37 -16.78
N ASP A 122 -14.93 -10.94 -17.71
CA ASP A 122 -14.57 -12.36 -17.67
C ASP A 122 -13.39 -12.58 -16.71
N ARG A 123 -13.39 -13.73 -16.03
CA ARG A 123 -12.30 -14.19 -15.14
C ARG A 123 -12.00 -13.24 -13.97
N MET A 124 -13.04 -12.66 -13.36
CA MET A 124 -12.98 -11.93 -12.09
C MET A 124 -12.84 -12.82 -10.85
#